data_AF-I4HWN9-F1
#
_entry.id   AF-I4HWN9-F1
#
_cell.length_a   1.000
_cell.length_b   1.000
_cell.length_c   1.000
_cell.angle_alpha   90.00
_cell.angle_beta   90.00
_cell.angle_gamma   90.00
#
_symmetry.space_group_name_H-M   'P 1'
#
loop_
_entity.id
_entity.type
_entity.pdbx_description
1 polymer ?
#
loop_
_entity_poly.entity_id
_entity_poly.type
_entity_poly.pdbx_seq_one_letter_code
_entity_poly.pdbx_strand_id
1 'polypeptide(L)'
;MARNATNELLQKAKKSKSDEFYTQLSDIESELQHYKSHFENQVVYCNCDDPRISNFFNYFTSNFNELGLKKIITSCYREQVKNLFNTEEDEKGFFFEYTGTEGEKNKPSSTDLVYFNGDGDFRSSESIELLKQSDIVVTNPPFSLFREYVAQLVKYDKKFLIIGNINAITYKEIFKLIKENKAWLGINLGRGISGFIVPEHYELYGTETRIDNSGNRIISPNNCLWLTNLDNFKRHEDIKLTKRYFGNEFQYPKYDNYDGININKTQDIPIDYKGYMGVPITFLHKFNPDQFEIIKFRKGNDDKDLSVNGKCPYFRILIKNKRIQTEYIDLTDKER
;
A
#
# COMPACT_ATOMS: atom_id res chain seq x y z
N MET A 1 15.87 21.27 30.04
CA MET A 1 14.65 21.91 29.51
C MET A 1 13.79 20.83 28.89
N ALA A 2 12.63 20.53 29.49
CA ALA A 2 11.68 19.56 28.98
C ALA A 2 11.04 20.09 27.69
N ARG A 3 11.08 19.30 26.62
CA ARG A 3 10.60 19.67 25.29
C ARG A 3 9.08 19.58 25.30
N ASN A 4 8.40 20.69 25.54
CA ASN A 4 6.94 20.82 25.36
C ASN A 4 6.61 20.84 23.85
N ALA A 5 6.79 19.71 23.17
CA ALA A 5 6.20 19.49 21.87
C ALA A 5 4.76 19.03 22.09
N THR A 6 3.80 19.96 22.03
CA THR A 6 2.37 19.61 22.04
C THR A 6 2.07 18.75 20.81
N ASN A 7 1.13 17.79 20.96
CA ASN A 7 0.73 16.91 19.86
C ASN A 7 0.34 17.69 18.60
N GLU A 8 -0.23 18.89 18.74
CA GLU A 8 -0.57 19.76 17.61
C GLU A 8 0.65 20.23 16.81
N LEU A 9 1.77 20.59 17.45
CA LEU A 9 3.01 20.95 16.75
C LEU A 9 3.64 19.75 16.03
N LEU A 10 3.57 18.56 16.63
CA LEU A 10 4.01 17.30 16.02
C LEU A 10 3.11 16.87 14.85
N GLN A 11 1.80 17.14 14.93
CA GLN A 11 0.85 16.85 13.84
C GLN A 11 1.00 17.87 12.71
N LYS A 12 1.17 19.17 13.01
CA LYS A 12 1.42 20.22 12.01
C LYS A 12 2.74 19.98 11.28
N ALA A 13 3.80 19.61 12.00
CA ALA A 13 5.09 19.20 11.44
C ALA A 13 5.08 17.80 10.80
N LYS A 14 3.99 17.01 10.90
CA LYS A 14 3.80 15.78 10.11
C LYS A 14 3.01 16.05 8.83
N LYS A 15 2.02 16.94 8.92
CA LYS A 15 1.16 17.35 7.81
C LYS A 15 1.93 18.15 6.76
N SER A 16 2.71 19.15 7.19
CA SER A 16 3.59 19.90 6.28
C SER A 16 4.73 19.06 5.68
N LYS A 17 5.04 17.90 6.27
CA LYS A 17 6.07 17.01 5.74
C LYS A 17 5.56 16.15 4.59
N SER A 18 4.28 15.76 4.51
CA SER A 18 3.86 14.79 3.48
C SER A 18 3.55 15.40 2.12
N ASP A 19 3.09 16.64 2.08
CA ASP A 19 2.38 17.17 0.90
C ASP A 19 3.33 17.59 -0.24
N GLU A 20 4.65 17.55 0.01
CA GLU A 20 5.69 17.89 -0.98
C GLU A 20 6.64 16.72 -1.28
N PHE A 21 6.27 15.49 -0.90
CA PHE A 21 7.11 14.30 -1.12
C PHE A 21 6.77 13.62 -2.45
N TYR A 22 7.66 13.76 -3.43
CA TYR A 22 7.44 13.20 -4.76
C TYR A 22 8.04 11.81 -4.90
N THR A 23 7.22 10.88 -5.39
CA THR A 23 7.64 9.51 -5.67
C THR A 23 8.62 9.49 -6.85
N GLN A 24 9.70 8.71 -6.75
CA GLN A 24 10.68 8.58 -7.83
C GLN A 24 10.10 7.76 -9.00
N LEU A 25 10.38 8.19 -10.24
CA LEU A 25 9.92 7.50 -11.45
C LEU A 25 10.37 6.03 -11.50
N SER A 26 11.62 5.75 -11.11
CA SER A 26 12.16 4.38 -11.08
C SER A 26 11.36 3.44 -10.18
N ASP A 27 10.86 3.93 -9.05
CA ASP A 27 10.07 3.13 -8.11
C ASP A 27 8.69 2.84 -8.72
N ILE A 28 8.09 3.81 -9.40
CA ILE A 28 6.83 3.66 -10.14
C ILE A 28 7.00 2.64 -11.26
N GLU A 29 7.98 2.81 -12.14
CA GLU A 29 8.26 1.89 -13.26
C GLU A 29 8.49 0.46 -12.77
N SER A 30 9.26 0.31 -11.68
CA SER A 30 9.59 -1.00 -11.12
C SER A 30 8.36 -1.77 -10.63
N GLU A 31 7.31 -1.09 -10.16
CA GLU A 31 6.08 -1.72 -9.71
C GLU A 31 5.08 -1.86 -10.87
N LEU A 32 4.83 -0.78 -11.63
CA LEU A 32 3.76 -0.73 -12.64
C LEU A 32 4.01 -1.66 -13.84
N GLN A 33 5.27 -2.05 -14.11
CA GLN A 33 5.59 -3.05 -15.13
C GLN A 33 4.85 -4.38 -14.93
N HIS A 34 4.42 -4.70 -13.71
CA HIS A 34 3.70 -5.93 -13.39
C HIS A 34 2.18 -5.85 -13.59
N TYR A 35 1.65 -4.68 -13.96
CA TYR A 35 0.21 -4.43 -14.05
C TYR A 35 -0.23 -3.91 -15.42
N LYS A 36 0.66 -3.90 -16.43
CA LYS A 36 0.38 -3.34 -17.77
C LYS A 36 -0.96 -3.79 -18.37
N SER A 37 -1.28 -5.08 -18.24
CA SER A 37 -2.53 -5.66 -18.78
C SER A 37 -3.81 -5.13 -18.14
N HIS A 38 -3.73 -4.47 -16.98
CA HIS A 38 -4.90 -3.88 -16.34
C HIS A 38 -5.28 -2.51 -16.91
N PHE A 39 -4.42 -1.86 -17.68
CA PHE A 39 -4.62 -0.47 -18.11
C PHE A 39 -5.31 -0.30 -19.46
N GLU A 40 -5.45 -1.38 -20.24
CA GLU A 40 -6.06 -1.30 -21.57
C GLU A 40 -7.51 -0.79 -21.51
N ASN A 41 -7.80 0.24 -22.31
CA ASN A 41 -9.06 0.96 -22.39
C ASN A 41 -9.55 1.57 -21.05
N GLN A 42 -8.66 1.74 -20.07
CA GLN A 42 -9.02 2.29 -18.76
C GLN A 42 -8.82 3.81 -18.68
N VAL A 43 -9.56 4.42 -17.78
CA VAL A 43 -9.33 5.78 -17.28
C VAL A 43 -8.55 5.71 -15.97
N VAL A 44 -7.32 6.22 -15.97
CA VAL A 44 -6.45 6.26 -14.78
C VAL A 44 -6.57 7.60 -14.07
N TYR A 45 -6.71 7.59 -12.75
CA TYR A 45 -6.73 8.79 -11.92
C TYR A 45 -5.52 8.83 -10.98
N CYS A 46 -4.67 9.83 -11.19
CA CYS A 46 -3.56 10.20 -10.31
C CYS A 46 -4.01 11.39 -9.45
N ASN A 47 -4.86 11.16 -8.46
CA ASN A 47 -5.29 12.23 -7.55
C ASN A 47 -4.24 12.47 -6.47
N CYS A 48 -4.13 13.69 -5.97
CA CYS A 48 -3.00 14.14 -5.13
C CYS A 48 -1.67 14.29 -5.89
N ASP A 49 -1.72 14.33 -7.23
CA ASP A 49 -0.57 14.51 -8.09
C ASP A 49 -0.68 15.83 -8.85
N ASP A 50 0.35 16.67 -8.73
CA ASP A 50 0.48 17.86 -9.56
C ASP A 50 1.00 17.45 -10.96
N PRO A 51 0.20 17.61 -12.05
CA PRO A 51 0.58 17.20 -13.40
C PRO A 51 1.92 17.77 -13.89
N ARG A 52 2.38 18.88 -13.31
CA ARG A 52 3.59 19.57 -13.78
C ARG A 52 4.87 18.88 -13.33
N ILE A 53 4.80 18.12 -12.24
CA ILE A 53 5.97 17.56 -11.54
C ILE A 53 5.80 16.10 -11.11
N SER A 54 4.57 15.57 -11.06
CA SER A 54 4.32 14.19 -10.64
C SER A 54 4.90 13.18 -11.61
N ASN A 55 5.67 12.23 -11.06
CA ASN A 55 6.17 11.10 -11.82
C ASN A 55 5.09 10.05 -12.14
N PHE A 56 3.97 10.02 -11.42
CA PHE A 56 2.83 9.16 -11.80
C PHE A 56 2.24 9.66 -13.12
N PHE A 57 1.95 10.96 -13.19
CA PHE A 57 1.43 11.56 -14.41
C PHE A 57 2.43 11.47 -15.58
N ASN A 58 3.72 11.74 -15.33
CA ASN A 58 4.77 11.57 -16.34
C ASN A 58 4.86 10.12 -16.86
N TYR A 59 4.74 9.13 -15.97
CA TYR A 59 4.76 7.71 -16.36
C TYR A 59 3.60 7.40 -17.29
N PHE A 60 2.36 7.71 -16.89
CA PHE A 60 1.19 7.35 -17.68
C PHE A 60 1.12 8.10 -19.01
N THR A 61 1.47 9.39 -19.05
CA THR A 61 1.49 10.15 -20.30
C THR A 61 2.56 9.64 -21.26
N SER A 62 3.76 9.31 -20.78
CA SER A 62 4.85 8.78 -21.61
C SER A 62 4.54 7.38 -22.15
N ASN A 63 3.72 6.60 -21.43
CA ASN A 63 3.34 5.23 -21.79
C ASN A 63 1.89 5.13 -22.30
N PHE A 64 1.22 6.26 -22.61
CA PHE A 64 -0.23 6.29 -22.87
C PHE A 64 -0.67 5.32 -23.97
N ASN A 65 0.02 5.37 -25.11
CA ASN A 65 -0.26 4.51 -26.26
C ASN A 65 0.16 3.05 -26.01
N GLU A 66 1.29 2.82 -25.33
CA GLU A 66 1.76 1.46 -25.02
C GLU A 66 0.79 0.74 -24.07
N LEU A 67 0.24 1.46 -23.10
CA LEU A 67 -0.72 0.93 -22.13
C LEU A 67 -2.15 0.87 -22.68
N GLY A 68 -2.42 1.44 -23.86
CA GLY A 68 -3.76 1.50 -24.45
C GLY A 68 -4.76 2.28 -23.60
N LEU A 69 -4.33 3.34 -22.91
CA LEU A 69 -5.18 4.12 -22.01
C LEU A 69 -6.26 4.90 -22.78
N LYS A 70 -7.41 5.07 -22.14
CA LYS A 70 -8.50 5.91 -22.66
C LYS A 70 -8.34 7.38 -22.26
N LYS A 71 -7.93 7.61 -21.01
CA LYS A 71 -7.78 8.94 -20.43
C LYS A 71 -6.94 8.86 -19.15
N ILE A 72 -6.18 9.91 -18.87
CA ILE A 72 -5.55 10.15 -17.57
C ILE A 72 -6.22 11.38 -16.95
N ILE A 73 -6.60 11.28 -15.69
CA ILE A 73 -7.05 12.39 -14.87
C ILE A 73 -5.99 12.59 -13.78
N THR A 74 -5.67 13.83 -13.46
CA THR A 74 -4.80 14.15 -12.32
C THR A 74 -5.33 15.38 -11.61
N SER A 75 -5.27 15.38 -10.29
CA SER A 75 -5.79 16.48 -9.47
C SER A 75 -4.86 16.80 -8.31
N CYS A 76 -4.74 18.07 -8.01
CA CYS A 76 -3.84 18.60 -6.99
C CYS A 76 -4.66 19.36 -5.92
N TYR A 77 -4.43 18.99 -4.67
CA TYR A 77 -4.93 19.72 -3.51
C TYR A 77 -4.03 20.94 -3.25
N ARG A 78 -4.64 22.07 -2.88
CA ARG A 78 -3.94 23.29 -2.47
C ARG A 78 -4.49 23.77 -1.13
N GLU A 79 -3.59 23.94 -0.16
CA GLU A 79 -3.99 24.38 1.18
C GLU A 79 -4.50 25.83 1.13
N GLN A 80 -5.69 26.05 1.66
CA GLN A 80 -6.26 27.38 1.83
C GLN A 80 -5.73 28.00 3.11
N VAL A 81 -4.83 28.98 3.00
CA VAL A 81 -4.21 29.64 4.15
C VAL A 81 -5.05 30.85 4.57
N LYS A 82 -6.23 30.59 5.13
CA LYS A 82 -7.03 31.64 5.79
C LYS A 82 -6.46 31.98 7.16
N ASN A 83 -5.77 33.11 7.26
CA ASN A 83 -5.50 33.77 8.54
C ASN A 83 -6.22 35.13 8.56
N LEU A 84 -6.65 35.61 9.75
CA LEU A 84 -7.27 36.94 9.93
C LEU A 84 -6.45 38.12 9.36
N PHE A 85 -5.18 37.87 9.02
CA PHE A 85 -4.19 38.85 8.58
C PHE A 85 -3.62 38.57 7.18
N ASN A 86 -4.05 37.50 6.49
CA ASN A 86 -3.56 37.22 5.14
C ASN A 86 -4.49 37.85 4.10
N THR A 87 -3.92 38.68 3.22
CA THR A 87 -4.58 39.30 2.07
C THR A 87 -4.32 38.57 0.76
N GLU A 88 -3.62 37.43 0.79
CA GLU A 88 -3.35 36.61 -0.39
C GLU A 88 -4.59 35.78 -0.74
N GLU A 89 -4.91 35.71 -2.03
CA GLU A 89 -6.02 34.87 -2.53
C GLU A 89 -5.72 33.39 -2.25
N ASP A 90 -6.70 32.66 -1.72
CA ASP A 90 -6.57 31.21 -1.47
C ASP A 90 -6.18 30.49 -2.78
N GLU A 91 -5.08 29.73 -2.78
CA GLU A 91 -4.75 28.86 -3.91
C GLU A 91 -5.85 27.80 -4.06
N LYS A 92 -6.51 27.80 -5.22
CA LYS A 92 -7.53 26.81 -5.55
C LYS A 92 -6.85 25.50 -5.96
N GLY A 93 -7.46 24.39 -5.56
CA GLY A 93 -7.10 23.09 -6.15
C GLY A 93 -7.38 23.11 -7.65
N PHE A 94 -6.76 22.19 -8.38
CA PHE A 94 -6.96 22.10 -9.83
C PHE A 94 -6.80 20.68 -10.32
N PHE A 95 -7.25 20.43 -11.54
CA PHE A 95 -7.10 19.17 -12.23
C PHE A 95 -6.73 19.36 -13.70
N PHE A 96 -6.27 18.27 -14.30
CA PHE A 96 -5.97 18.17 -15.72
C PHE A 96 -6.43 16.81 -16.24
N GLU A 97 -6.96 16.80 -17.45
CA GLU A 97 -7.30 15.58 -18.19
C GLU A 97 -6.43 15.47 -19.43
N TYR A 98 -5.90 14.28 -19.67
CA TYR A 98 -5.10 13.96 -20.85
C TYR A 98 -5.74 12.78 -21.58
N THR A 99 -5.97 12.92 -22.87
CA THR A 99 -6.62 11.93 -23.73
C THR A 99 -5.71 11.40 -24.83
N GLY A 100 -4.49 11.93 -24.95
CA GLY A 100 -3.53 11.52 -25.97
C GLY A 100 -3.88 12.02 -27.36
N THR A 101 -4.72 13.06 -27.47
CA THR A 101 -5.05 13.67 -28.76
C THR A 101 -3.86 14.44 -29.34
N GLU A 102 -3.77 14.48 -30.67
CA GLU A 102 -2.65 15.12 -31.36
C GLU A 102 -2.57 16.61 -30.99
N GLY A 103 -1.44 17.02 -30.39
CA GLY A 103 -1.23 18.39 -29.90
C GLY A 103 -1.46 18.60 -28.41
N GLU A 104 -1.99 17.63 -27.67
CA GLU A 104 -2.00 17.68 -26.20
C GLU A 104 -0.57 17.65 -25.65
N LYS A 105 -0.31 18.49 -24.65
CA LYS A 105 1.00 18.57 -24.01
C LYS A 105 1.07 17.59 -22.84
N ASN A 106 2.09 16.75 -22.82
CA ASN A 106 2.39 15.85 -21.70
C ASN A 106 2.84 16.62 -20.43
N LYS A 107 3.07 17.93 -20.55
CA LYS A 107 3.31 18.86 -19.44
C LYS A 107 2.38 20.06 -19.60
N PRO A 108 1.25 20.12 -18.87
CA PRO A 108 0.33 21.23 -18.99
C PRO A 108 0.94 22.50 -18.43
N SER A 109 0.64 23.62 -19.09
CA SER A 109 0.89 24.97 -18.60
C SER A 109 -0.29 25.45 -17.76
N SER A 110 -0.15 26.59 -17.06
CA SER A 110 -1.22 27.10 -16.19
C SER A 110 -2.55 27.36 -16.91
N THR A 111 -2.53 27.61 -18.23
CA THR A 111 -3.74 27.82 -19.03
C THR A 111 -4.49 26.52 -19.37
N ASP A 112 -3.81 25.39 -19.24
CA ASP A 112 -4.37 24.06 -19.54
C ASP A 112 -5.08 23.47 -18.30
N LEU A 113 -4.90 24.06 -17.11
CA LEU A 113 -5.44 23.58 -15.85
C LEU A 113 -6.88 24.06 -15.63
N VAL A 114 -7.72 23.16 -15.12
CA VAL A 114 -9.07 23.49 -14.67
C VAL A 114 -9.07 23.61 -13.16
N TYR A 115 -9.44 24.78 -12.65
CA TYR A 115 -9.46 25.07 -11.21
C TYR A 115 -10.78 24.64 -10.59
N PHE A 116 -10.69 24.01 -9.42
CA PHE A 116 -11.84 23.74 -8.57
C PHE A 116 -12.39 25.02 -7.95
N ASN A 117 -13.62 24.96 -7.46
CA ASN A 117 -14.16 25.99 -6.59
C ASN A 117 -13.54 25.90 -5.19
N GLY A 118 -13.21 24.68 -4.75
CA GLY A 118 -12.56 24.41 -3.46
C GLY A 118 -11.04 24.23 -3.53
N ASP A 119 -10.52 23.56 -2.50
CA ASP A 119 -9.11 23.24 -2.28
C ASP A 119 -8.62 22.00 -3.04
N GLY A 120 -9.51 21.24 -3.66
CA GLY A 120 -9.17 19.99 -4.34
C GLY A 120 -8.98 18.80 -3.40
N ASP A 121 -9.51 18.85 -2.16
CA ASP A 121 -9.50 17.70 -1.27
C ASP A 121 -10.22 16.51 -1.93
N PHE A 122 -9.65 15.30 -1.83
CA PHE A 122 -10.19 14.09 -2.46
C PHE A 122 -11.62 13.75 -2.00
N ARG A 123 -12.08 14.33 -0.89
CA ARG A 123 -13.43 14.18 -0.32
C ARG A 123 -14.43 15.18 -0.87
N SER A 124 -13.97 16.24 -1.53
CA SER A 124 -14.82 17.24 -2.17
C SER A 124 -15.71 16.60 -3.24
N SER A 125 -16.90 17.17 -3.47
CA SER A 125 -17.80 16.72 -4.53
C SER A 125 -17.13 16.78 -5.90
N GLU A 126 -16.35 17.83 -6.17
CA GLU A 126 -15.62 18.01 -7.43
C GLU A 126 -14.60 16.88 -7.66
N SER A 127 -13.80 16.53 -6.65
CA SER A 127 -12.85 15.41 -6.75
C SER A 127 -13.53 14.05 -6.85
N ILE A 128 -14.69 13.88 -6.20
CA ILE A 128 -15.50 12.65 -6.29
C ILE A 128 -16.07 12.49 -7.70
N GLU A 129 -16.48 13.57 -8.39
CA GLU A 129 -16.94 13.46 -9.78
C GLU A 129 -15.82 13.01 -10.72
N LEU A 130 -14.57 13.44 -10.48
CA LEU A 130 -13.41 12.90 -11.19
C LEU A 130 -13.16 11.42 -10.86
N LEU A 131 -13.25 11.05 -9.58
CA LEU A 131 -13.11 9.66 -9.14
C LEU A 131 -14.16 8.74 -9.80
N LYS A 132 -15.41 9.20 -9.93
CA LYS A 132 -16.48 8.42 -10.57
C LYS A 132 -16.18 8.14 -12.04
N GLN A 133 -15.53 9.06 -12.74
CA GLN A 133 -15.15 8.94 -14.15
C GLN A 133 -13.96 7.99 -14.38
N SER A 134 -13.17 7.69 -13.35
CA SER A 134 -12.00 6.82 -13.48
C SER A 134 -12.29 5.36 -13.17
N ASP A 135 -11.49 4.45 -13.71
CA ASP A 135 -11.59 3.02 -13.44
C ASP A 135 -10.54 2.58 -12.40
N ILE A 136 -9.32 3.14 -12.53
CA ILE A 136 -8.16 2.79 -11.70
C ILE A 136 -7.55 4.04 -11.08
N VAL A 137 -7.27 3.98 -9.78
CA VAL A 137 -6.55 5.03 -9.05
C VAL A 137 -5.11 4.61 -8.79
N VAL A 138 -4.14 5.40 -9.24
CA VAL A 138 -2.72 5.10 -9.06
C VAL A 138 -1.99 6.35 -8.56
N THR A 139 -1.56 6.35 -7.29
CA THR A 139 -0.98 7.55 -6.66
C THR A 139 -0.27 7.24 -5.33
N ASN A 140 0.38 8.25 -4.75
CA ASN A 140 0.87 8.31 -3.38
C ASN A 140 -0.06 9.19 -2.51
N PRO A 141 -1.10 8.61 -1.87
CA PRO A 141 -2.05 9.38 -1.07
C PRO A 141 -1.45 9.89 0.25
N PRO A 142 -2.08 10.91 0.88
CA PRO A 142 -1.65 11.40 2.19
C PRO A 142 -1.74 10.30 3.27
N PHE A 143 -0.61 9.95 3.87
CA PHE A 143 -0.53 8.83 4.84
C PHE A 143 -1.40 9.02 6.08
N SER A 144 -1.63 10.28 6.49
CA SER A 144 -2.50 10.62 7.63
C SER A 144 -3.97 10.28 7.36
N LEU A 145 -4.41 10.31 6.10
CA LEU A 145 -5.78 10.05 5.67
C LEU A 145 -5.94 8.70 4.97
N PHE A 146 -4.90 7.85 4.96
CA PHE A 146 -4.85 6.60 4.21
C PHE A 146 -6.05 5.66 4.45
N ARG A 147 -6.52 5.52 5.69
CA ARG A 147 -7.70 4.68 6.02
C ARG A 147 -8.98 5.21 5.39
N GLU A 148 -9.20 6.52 5.49
CA GLU A 148 -10.37 7.20 4.92
C GLU A 148 -10.31 7.15 3.39
N TYR A 149 -9.12 7.35 2.84
CA TYR A 149 -8.83 7.28 1.42
C TYR A 149 -9.16 5.90 0.83
N VAL A 150 -8.61 4.81 1.39
CA VAL A 150 -8.93 3.44 0.95
C VAL A 150 -10.42 3.14 1.11
N ALA A 151 -11.06 3.59 2.19
CA ALA A 151 -12.50 3.41 2.37
C ALA A 151 -13.32 4.11 1.28
N GLN A 152 -12.88 5.27 0.80
CA GLN A 152 -13.50 5.96 -0.33
C GLN A 152 -13.33 5.16 -1.63
N LEU A 153 -12.13 4.66 -1.94
CA LEU A 153 -11.88 3.84 -3.13
C LEU A 153 -12.76 2.58 -3.15
N VAL A 154 -12.88 1.90 -2.01
CA VAL A 154 -13.76 0.72 -1.87
C VAL A 154 -15.22 1.11 -2.01
N LYS A 155 -15.66 2.25 -1.45
CA LYS A 155 -17.04 2.75 -1.56
C LYS A 155 -17.46 2.97 -3.01
N TYR A 156 -16.55 3.46 -3.85
CA TYR A 156 -16.80 3.71 -5.28
C TYR A 156 -16.35 2.56 -6.19
N ASP A 157 -16.05 1.39 -5.63
CA ASP A 157 -15.64 0.18 -6.35
C ASP A 157 -14.46 0.39 -7.32
N LYS A 158 -13.48 1.18 -6.89
CA LYS A 158 -12.33 1.52 -7.73
C LYS A 158 -11.26 0.45 -7.65
N LYS A 159 -10.63 0.19 -8.79
CA LYS A 159 -9.34 -0.48 -8.81
C LYS A 159 -8.27 0.50 -8.35
N PHE A 160 -7.23 0.02 -7.69
CA PHE A 160 -6.19 0.89 -7.19
C PHE A 160 -4.82 0.22 -7.06
N LEU A 161 -3.77 1.03 -7.18
CA LEU A 161 -2.38 0.72 -6.83
C LEU A 161 -1.78 1.95 -6.17
N ILE A 162 -1.65 1.92 -4.84
CA ILE A 162 -1.32 3.11 -4.06
C ILE A 162 -0.19 2.87 -3.08
N ILE A 163 0.56 3.92 -2.77
CA ILE A 163 1.61 3.85 -1.76
C ILE A 163 1.02 4.08 -0.36
N GLY A 164 1.43 3.25 0.59
CA GLY A 164 1.07 3.41 1.99
C GLY A 164 2.21 3.08 2.93
N ASN A 165 2.02 3.39 4.21
CA ASN A 165 2.93 2.94 5.25
C ASN A 165 2.71 1.44 5.54
N ILE A 166 3.77 0.68 5.82
CA ILE A 166 3.72 -0.75 6.14
C ILE A 166 2.80 -1.06 7.33
N ASN A 167 2.70 -0.14 8.29
CA ASN A 167 1.79 -0.30 9.42
C ASN A 167 0.31 -0.33 8.99
N ALA A 168 -0.03 0.15 7.79
CA ALA A 168 -1.40 0.17 7.31
C ALA A 168 -2.02 -1.22 7.21
N ILE A 169 -1.22 -2.27 6.94
CA ILE A 169 -1.72 -3.65 6.86
C ILE A 169 -2.18 -4.19 8.22
N THR A 170 -1.83 -3.53 9.32
CA THR A 170 -2.27 -3.87 10.69
C THR A 170 -3.58 -3.19 11.08
N TYR A 171 -4.02 -2.18 10.31
CA TYR A 171 -5.26 -1.47 10.58
C TYR A 171 -6.45 -2.40 10.34
N LYS A 172 -7.44 -2.35 11.24
CA LYS A 172 -8.57 -3.28 11.25
C LYS A 172 -9.29 -3.32 9.90
N GLU A 173 -9.51 -2.16 9.28
CA GLU A 173 -10.24 -2.03 8.03
C GLU A 173 -9.42 -2.54 6.84
N ILE A 174 -8.12 -2.23 6.80
CA ILE A 174 -7.23 -2.69 5.72
C ILE A 174 -6.98 -4.20 5.82
N PHE A 175 -6.69 -4.72 7.02
CA PHE A 175 -6.53 -6.16 7.22
C PHE A 175 -7.81 -6.92 6.85
N LYS A 176 -9.00 -6.35 7.12
CA LYS A 176 -10.27 -6.95 6.70
C LYS A 176 -10.32 -7.10 5.18
N LEU A 177 -9.92 -6.09 4.40
CA LEU A 177 -9.85 -6.18 2.94
C LEU A 177 -8.86 -7.27 2.49
N ILE A 178 -7.69 -7.37 3.14
CA ILE A 178 -6.70 -8.42 2.83
C ILE A 178 -7.25 -9.81 3.11
N LYS A 179 -7.86 -10.02 4.28
CA LYS A 179 -8.49 -11.29 4.67
C LYS A 179 -9.60 -11.69 3.70
N GLU A 180 -10.37 -10.73 3.22
CA GLU A 180 -11.47 -10.94 2.27
C GLU A 180 -11.00 -11.02 0.80
N ASN A 181 -9.69 -11.02 0.53
CA ASN A 181 -9.12 -11.00 -0.82
C ASN A 181 -9.60 -9.81 -1.68
N LYS A 182 -9.81 -8.65 -1.06
CA LYS A 182 -10.21 -7.39 -1.72
C LYS A 182 -9.06 -6.39 -1.85
N ALA A 183 -7.95 -6.63 -1.18
CA ALA A 183 -6.70 -5.86 -1.30
C ALA A 183 -5.50 -6.73 -0.94
N TRP A 184 -4.32 -6.38 -1.43
CA TRP A 184 -3.07 -7.09 -1.17
C TRP A 184 -1.86 -6.18 -1.35
N LEU A 185 -0.71 -6.67 -0.92
CA LEU A 185 0.55 -5.97 -1.10
C LEU A 185 0.98 -6.09 -2.57
N GLY A 186 1.62 -5.05 -3.08
CA GLY A 186 2.24 -5.05 -4.41
C GLY A 186 3.44 -5.99 -4.50
N ILE A 187 4.08 -6.01 -5.67
CA ILE A 187 5.17 -6.92 -5.99
C ILE A 187 6.43 -6.55 -5.19
N ASN A 188 6.80 -5.28 -5.22
CA ASN A 188 8.01 -4.80 -4.56
C ASN A 188 7.75 -4.49 -3.08
N LEU A 189 8.55 -5.09 -2.19
CA LEU A 189 8.52 -4.83 -0.75
C LEU A 189 9.82 -4.27 -0.21
N GLY A 190 9.72 -3.63 0.96
CA GLY A 190 10.86 -3.08 1.68
C GLY A 190 11.43 -1.88 0.93
N ARG A 191 12.56 -2.07 0.23
CA ARG A 191 13.21 -1.01 -0.56
C ARG A 191 12.60 -0.81 -1.96
N GLY A 192 11.43 -1.40 -2.22
CA GLY A 192 10.65 -1.17 -3.46
C GLY A 192 10.20 0.28 -3.64
N ILE A 193 10.23 1.06 -2.56
CA ILE A 193 10.14 2.52 -2.60
C ILE A 193 11.45 3.01 -2.01
N SER A 194 12.36 3.43 -2.87
CA SER A 194 13.75 3.77 -2.54
C SER A 194 13.88 5.17 -1.92
N GLY A 195 12.79 5.94 -1.88
CA GLY A 195 12.67 7.22 -1.20
C GLY A 195 11.78 8.21 -1.95
N PHE A 196 11.61 9.39 -1.36
CA PHE A 196 10.85 10.50 -1.91
C PHE A 196 11.75 11.70 -2.12
N ILE A 197 11.55 12.40 -3.25
CA ILE A 197 12.19 13.68 -3.52
C ILE A 197 11.51 14.73 -2.65
N VAL A 198 12.31 15.54 -1.97
CA VAL A 198 11.84 16.59 -1.05
C VAL A 198 12.37 17.96 -1.50
N PRO A 199 11.64 19.05 -1.24
CA PRO A 199 12.10 20.40 -1.59
C PRO A 199 13.37 20.82 -0.83
N GLU A 200 14.02 21.86 -1.36
CA GLU A 200 15.31 22.35 -0.87
C GLU A 200 15.28 22.80 0.60
N HIS A 201 14.17 23.40 1.03
CA HIS A 201 14.00 23.88 2.40
C HIS A 201 13.83 22.76 3.43
N TYR A 202 13.58 21.51 3.00
CA TYR A 202 13.40 20.40 3.92
C TYR A 202 14.74 19.98 4.52
N GLU A 203 14.99 20.09 5.82
CA GLU A 203 16.29 19.65 6.37
C GLU A 203 16.50 18.13 6.21
N LEU A 204 17.63 17.71 5.65
CA LEU A 204 18.02 16.30 5.60
C LEU A 204 18.63 15.91 6.95
N TYR A 205 18.03 14.93 7.61
CA TYR A 205 18.48 14.42 8.91
C TYR A 205 18.53 12.89 8.92
N GLY A 206 19.55 12.34 9.58
CA GLY A 206 19.74 10.90 9.73
C GLY A 206 20.50 10.25 8.57
N THR A 207 20.57 8.92 8.60
CA THR A 207 21.34 8.11 7.64
C THR A 207 20.56 7.74 6.37
N GLU A 208 19.26 7.99 6.36
CA GLU A 208 18.35 7.60 5.29
C GLU A 208 18.05 8.76 4.34
N THR A 209 19.02 9.64 4.14
CA THR A 209 18.92 10.79 3.24
C THR A 209 20.09 10.82 2.28
N ARG A 210 19.85 11.18 1.02
CA ARG A 210 20.89 11.32 -0.01
C ARG A 210 20.59 12.46 -0.96
N ILE A 211 21.61 12.90 -1.69
CA ILE A 211 21.46 13.75 -2.86
C ILE A 211 21.82 12.88 -4.07
N ASP A 212 20.94 12.84 -5.08
CA ASP A 212 21.22 12.08 -6.30
C ASP A 212 22.10 12.87 -7.29
N ASN A 213 22.45 12.23 -8.41
CA ASN A 213 23.31 12.84 -9.44
C ASN A 213 22.67 14.05 -10.12
N SER A 214 21.35 14.21 -10.03
CA SER A 214 20.59 15.35 -10.56
C SER A 214 20.43 16.46 -9.53
N GLY A 215 20.97 16.31 -8.33
CA GLY A 215 20.86 17.29 -7.24
C GLY A 215 19.55 17.16 -6.44
N ASN A 216 18.70 16.17 -6.72
CA ASN A 216 17.48 15.98 -5.96
C ASN A 216 17.81 15.48 -4.55
N ARG A 217 17.10 16.03 -3.57
CA ARG A 217 17.24 15.66 -2.16
C ARG A 217 16.23 14.56 -1.86
N ILE A 218 16.70 13.40 -1.41
CA ILE A 218 15.88 12.20 -1.25
C ILE A 218 15.87 11.76 0.21
N ILE A 219 14.69 11.44 0.73
CA ILE A 219 14.50 10.80 2.04
C ILE A 219 13.94 9.39 1.89
N SER A 220 14.42 8.43 2.66
CA SER A 220 14.07 7.00 2.53
C SER A 220 13.43 6.48 3.83
N PRO A 221 12.10 6.50 3.98
CA PRO A 221 11.47 6.15 5.24
C PRO A 221 11.48 4.64 5.57
N ASN A 222 11.94 3.79 4.65
CA ASN A 222 12.11 2.32 4.78
C ASN A 222 10.87 1.53 5.26
N ASN A 223 9.70 2.18 5.29
CA ASN A 223 8.47 1.64 5.83
C ASN A 223 7.29 1.88 4.90
N CYS A 224 7.53 2.04 3.60
CA CYS A 224 6.50 2.17 2.58
C CYS A 224 6.26 0.83 1.87
N LEU A 225 5.05 0.67 1.34
CA LEU A 225 4.66 -0.44 0.49
C LEU A 225 3.65 0.03 -0.56
N TRP A 226 3.48 -0.80 -1.58
CA TRP A 226 2.34 -0.72 -2.49
C TRP A 226 1.18 -1.54 -1.95
N LEU A 227 -0.01 -0.97 -1.92
CA LEU A 227 -1.28 -1.64 -1.64
C LEU A 227 -2.15 -1.58 -2.89
N THR A 228 -2.71 -2.72 -3.30
CA THR A 228 -3.48 -2.81 -4.54
C THR A 228 -4.60 -3.83 -4.47
N ASN A 229 -5.55 -3.72 -5.38
CA ASN A 229 -6.55 -4.75 -5.69
C ASN A 229 -6.52 -5.16 -7.19
N LEU A 230 -5.42 -4.82 -7.89
CA LEU A 230 -5.10 -5.27 -9.24
C LEU A 230 -4.37 -6.61 -9.16
N ASP A 231 -4.87 -7.61 -9.88
CA ASP A 231 -4.34 -8.97 -9.77
C ASP A 231 -2.90 -9.04 -10.27
N ASN A 232 -2.10 -9.91 -9.67
CA ASN A 232 -0.70 -10.07 -10.06
C ASN A 232 -0.22 -11.50 -9.84
N PHE A 233 0.82 -11.89 -10.58
CA PHE A 233 1.35 -13.25 -10.56
C PHE A 233 1.79 -13.72 -9.17
N LYS A 234 2.24 -12.81 -8.29
CA LYS A 234 2.77 -13.16 -6.96
C LYS A 234 1.71 -13.82 -6.07
N ARG A 235 0.44 -13.46 -6.26
CA ARG A 235 -0.70 -14.06 -5.54
C ARG A 235 -0.94 -15.51 -5.90
N HIS A 236 -0.42 -15.95 -7.04
CA HIS A 236 -0.65 -17.29 -7.58
C HIS A 236 0.58 -18.18 -7.41
N GLU A 237 1.64 -17.67 -6.79
CA GLU A 237 2.85 -18.44 -6.48
C GLU A 237 2.68 -19.24 -5.19
N ASP A 238 2.83 -20.57 -5.28
CA ASP A 238 2.88 -21.43 -4.11
C ASP A 238 4.19 -21.23 -3.33
N ILE A 239 4.08 -21.20 -2.00
CA ILE A 239 5.22 -21.37 -1.11
C ILE A 239 5.59 -22.85 -1.10
N LYS A 240 6.81 -23.18 -1.50
CA LYS A 240 7.34 -24.55 -1.37
C LYS A 240 7.54 -24.91 0.12
N LEU A 241 6.67 -25.77 0.63
CA LEU A 241 6.73 -26.27 2.00
C LEU A 241 7.69 -27.47 2.07
N THR A 242 8.64 -27.42 3.01
CA THR A 242 9.66 -28.49 3.17
C THR A 242 9.74 -29.04 4.59
N LYS A 243 9.06 -28.41 5.54
CA LYS A 243 9.04 -28.84 6.95
C LYS A 243 7.87 -29.79 7.22
N ARG A 244 8.01 -30.55 8.30
CA ARG A 244 7.00 -31.47 8.83
C ARG A 244 6.70 -31.11 10.28
N TYR A 245 5.45 -31.31 10.69
CA TYR A 245 4.99 -31.19 12.06
C TYR A 245 5.13 -32.52 12.79
N PHE A 246 4.63 -33.60 12.19
CA PHE A 246 4.67 -34.92 12.82
C PHE A 246 6.12 -35.39 13.03
N GLY A 247 6.43 -35.82 14.25
CA GLY A 247 7.79 -36.15 14.70
C GLY A 247 8.69 -34.94 14.98
N ASN A 248 8.17 -33.71 14.86
CA ASN A 248 8.90 -32.45 15.09
C ASN A 248 8.06 -31.46 15.95
N GLU A 249 7.09 -31.96 16.71
CA GLU A 249 6.08 -31.16 17.41
C GLU A 249 6.70 -30.15 18.38
N PHE A 250 7.84 -30.49 18.97
CA PHE A 250 8.61 -29.62 19.88
C PHE A 250 9.08 -28.31 19.23
N GLN A 251 9.20 -28.25 17.90
CA GLN A 251 9.57 -27.04 17.15
C GLN A 251 8.39 -26.08 16.94
N TYR A 252 7.15 -26.54 17.18
CA TYR A 252 5.90 -25.84 16.89
C TYR A 252 5.08 -25.67 18.17
N PRO A 253 5.47 -24.74 19.06
CA PRO A 253 4.77 -24.56 20.31
C PRO A 253 3.32 -24.14 20.08
N LYS A 254 2.42 -24.70 20.88
CA LYS A 254 0.98 -24.38 20.83
C LYS A 254 0.70 -23.03 21.50
N TYR A 255 -0.36 -22.37 21.07
CA TYR A 255 -0.86 -21.18 21.74
C TYR A 255 -1.60 -21.54 23.03
N ASP A 256 -1.49 -20.68 24.05
CA ASP A 256 -2.18 -20.86 25.33
C ASP A 256 -3.68 -20.55 25.21
N ASN A 257 -4.03 -19.61 24.32
CA ASN A 257 -5.38 -19.04 24.17
C ASN A 257 -6.01 -19.26 22.79
N TYR A 258 -5.48 -20.19 22.00
CA TYR A 258 -6.03 -20.55 20.69
C TYR A 258 -5.62 -21.98 20.31
N ASP A 259 -6.50 -22.73 19.64
CA ASP A 259 -6.18 -24.08 19.16
C ASP A 259 -5.33 -24.02 17.88
N GLY A 260 -4.04 -23.75 18.04
CA GLY A 260 -3.10 -23.63 16.93
C GLY A 260 -1.65 -23.60 17.37
N ILE A 261 -0.75 -23.67 16.40
CA ILE A 261 0.70 -23.65 16.61
C ILE A 261 1.28 -22.30 16.19
N ASN A 262 2.32 -21.86 16.89
CA ASN A 262 3.12 -20.71 16.51
C ASN A 262 4.24 -21.12 15.54
N ILE A 263 4.34 -20.38 14.44
CA ILE A 263 5.37 -20.55 13.43
C ILE A 263 6.22 -19.27 13.40
N ASN A 264 7.50 -19.41 13.70
CA ASN A 264 8.39 -18.25 13.83
C ASN A 264 8.81 -17.65 12.49
N LYS A 265 8.87 -18.46 11.42
CA LYS A 265 9.24 -18.02 10.07
C LYS A 265 8.33 -18.67 9.03
N THR A 266 7.97 -17.93 7.98
CA THR A 266 7.12 -18.44 6.89
C THR A 266 7.68 -19.71 6.22
N GLN A 267 9.01 -19.86 6.14
CA GLN A 267 9.63 -21.06 5.57
C GLN A 267 9.48 -22.31 6.43
N ASP A 268 9.11 -22.13 7.70
CA ASP A 268 8.95 -23.23 8.66
C ASP A 268 7.51 -23.76 8.66
N ILE A 269 6.63 -23.29 7.76
CA ILE A 269 5.27 -23.82 7.63
C ILE A 269 5.33 -25.32 7.27
N PRO A 270 4.77 -26.20 8.12
CA PRO A 270 4.78 -27.63 7.88
C PRO A 270 3.78 -28.04 6.78
N ILE A 271 4.15 -29.02 5.96
CA ILE A 271 3.34 -29.53 4.86
C ILE A 271 2.17 -30.41 5.30
N ASP A 272 2.29 -31.03 6.48
CA ASP A 272 1.43 -32.11 6.99
C ASP A 272 0.53 -31.69 8.16
N TYR A 273 0.55 -30.41 8.58
CA TYR A 273 -0.30 -29.93 9.67
C TYR A 273 -1.64 -29.36 9.20
N LYS A 274 -2.76 -29.92 9.72
CA LYS A 274 -4.14 -29.51 9.35
C LYS A 274 -4.73 -28.38 10.19
N GLY A 275 -4.17 -28.13 11.36
CA GLY A 275 -4.69 -27.16 12.31
C GLY A 275 -4.38 -25.72 11.93
N TYR A 276 -4.75 -24.79 12.81
CA TYR A 276 -4.44 -23.39 12.63
C TYR A 276 -2.99 -23.08 12.96
N MET A 277 -2.38 -22.20 12.16
CA MET A 277 -0.98 -21.81 12.28
C MET A 277 -0.88 -20.30 12.40
N GLY A 278 -0.21 -19.80 13.42
CA GLY A 278 0.12 -18.38 13.52
C GLY A 278 1.46 -18.09 12.88
N VAL A 279 1.46 -17.38 11.75
CA VAL A 279 2.65 -17.03 10.97
C VAL A 279 3.02 -15.56 11.16
N PRO A 280 4.27 -15.13 10.88
CA PRO A 280 4.64 -13.72 10.93
C PRO A 280 3.84 -12.87 9.94
N ILE A 281 3.61 -11.59 10.25
CA ILE A 281 2.90 -10.67 9.35
C ILE A 281 3.52 -10.54 7.95
N THR A 282 4.84 -10.73 7.83
CA THR A 282 5.58 -10.74 6.56
C THR A 282 5.14 -11.87 5.62
N PHE A 283 4.39 -12.86 6.11
CA PHE A 283 3.73 -13.88 5.30
C PHE A 283 2.83 -13.28 4.21
N LEU A 284 2.21 -12.11 4.45
CA LEU A 284 1.26 -11.50 3.49
C LEU A 284 1.85 -11.24 2.11
N HIS A 285 3.18 -11.06 1.99
CA HIS A 285 3.84 -10.90 0.69
C HIS A 285 3.82 -12.17 -0.17
N LYS A 286 3.79 -13.32 0.49
CA LYS A 286 3.82 -14.65 -0.13
C LYS A 286 2.45 -15.32 -0.05
N PHE A 287 1.42 -14.57 0.33
CA PHE A 287 0.10 -15.12 0.53
C PHE A 287 -0.54 -15.45 -0.81
N ASN A 288 -0.70 -16.75 -1.06
CA ASN A 288 -1.51 -17.29 -2.12
C ASN A 288 -2.88 -17.75 -1.55
N PRO A 289 -4.01 -17.14 -1.97
CA PRO A 289 -5.33 -17.49 -1.47
C PRO A 289 -5.79 -18.90 -1.88
N ASP A 290 -5.18 -19.52 -2.89
CA ASP A 290 -5.49 -20.89 -3.28
C ASP A 290 -4.70 -21.92 -2.46
N GLN A 291 -3.57 -21.53 -1.89
CA GLN A 291 -2.76 -22.37 -1.00
C GLN A 291 -3.18 -22.23 0.47
N PHE A 292 -3.51 -21.01 0.92
CA PHE A 292 -3.81 -20.71 2.32
C PHE A 292 -5.11 -19.94 2.50
N GLU A 293 -5.69 -20.07 3.68
CA GLU A 293 -6.80 -19.25 4.16
C GLU A 293 -6.35 -18.37 5.32
N ILE A 294 -6.69 -17.07 5.32
CA ILE A 294 -6.48 -16.17 6.47
C ILE A 294 -7.69 -16.24 7.39
N ILE A 295 -7.45 -16.62 8.64
CA ILE A 295 -8.49 -16.88 9.64
C ILE A 295 -8.72 -15.67 10.55
N LYS A 296 -7.66 -15.18 11.21
CA LYS A 296 -7.75 -14.09 12.18
C LYS A 296 -6.41 -13.36 12.31
N PHE A 297 -6.44 -12.12 12.77
CA PHE A 297 -5.24 -11.36 13.08
C PHE A 297 -5.02 -11.28 14.59
N ARG A 298 -3.82 -11.68 15.03
CA ARG A 298 -3.18 -11.50 16.34
C ARG A 298 -3.91 -11.98 17.61
N LYS A 299 -5.21 -12.25 17.55
CA LYS A 299 -6.08 -12.46 18.70
C LYS A 299 -6.45 -13.93 18.90
N GLY A 300 -6.44 -14.39 20.14
CA GLY A 300 -6.93 -15.71 20.54
C GLY A 300 -8.46 -15.78 20.64
N ASN A 301 -8.97 -16.86 21.24
CA ASN A 301 -10.40 -17.08 21.47
C ASN A 301 -10.97 -16.17 22.58
N ASP A 302 -10.10 -15.68 23.45
CA ASP A 302 -10.41 -14.76 24.55
C ASP A 302 -10.26 -13.27 24.17
N ASP A 303 -10.07 -12.99 22.87
CA ASP A 303 -9.79 -11.67 22.29
C ASP A 303 -8.57 -10.93 22.87
N LYS A 304 -7.73 -11.63 23.65
CA LYS A 304 -6.39 -11.19 24.00
C LYS A 304 -5.43 -11.51 22.86
N ASP A 305 -4.27 -10.85 22.86
CA ASP A 305 -3.23 -11.20 21.90
C ASP A 305 -2.81 -12.66 22.13
N LEU A 306 -2.49 -13.36 21.04
CA LEU A 306 -2.01 -14.75 21.09
C LEU A 306 -0.82 -14.85 22.04
N SER A 307 -0.77 -15.90 22.86
CA SER A 307 0.36 -16.14 23.76
C SER A 307 0.89 -17.55 23.65
N VAL A 308 2.20 -17.70 23.85
CA VAL A 308 2.90 -18.98 23.92
C VAL A 308 3.70 -18.98 25.22
N ASN A 309 3.40 -19.91 26.12
CA ASN A 309 4.05 -20.00 27.44
C ASN A 309 3.97 -18.66 28.21
N GLY A 310 2.81 -17.99 28.15
CA GLY A 310 2.56 -16.71 28.82
C GLY A 310 3.22 -15.48 28.16
N LYS A 311 3.87 -15.63 27.00
CA LYS A 311 4.48 -14.51 26.25
C LYS A 311 3.74 -14.24 24.94
N CYS A 312 3.50 -12.98 24.64
CA CYS A 312 2.91 -12.56 23.38
C CYS A 312 4.00 -12.47 22.29
N PRO A 313 4.01 -13.32 21.25
CA PRO A 313 4.87 -13.09 20.10
C PRO A 313 4.47 -11.81 19.36
N TYR A 314 5.39 -11.26 18.57
CA TYR A 314 5.06 -10.18 17.64
C TYR A 314 3.95 -10.60 16.66
N PHE A 315 3.18 -9.62 16.15
CA PHE A 315 1.93 -9.83 15.41
C PHE A 315 1.91 -11.09 14.52
N ARG A 316 0.96 -11.99 14.83
CA ARG A 316 0.72 -13.22 14.09
C ARG A 316 -0.54 -13.15 13.25
N ILE A 317 -0.50 -13.76 12.09
CA ILE A 317 -1.68 -14.01 11.25
C ILE A 317 -2.00 -15.49 11.41
N LEU A 318 -3.22 -15.79 11.85
CA LEU A 318 -3.70 -17.17 11.89
C LEU A 318 -4.12 -17.58 10.48
N ILE A 319 -3.53 -18.66 9.99
CA ILE A 319 -3.79 -19.22 8.67
C ILE A 319 -4.13 -20.70 8.76
N LYS A 320 -4.70 -21.23 7.68
CA LYS A 320 -4.89 -22.68 7.46
C LYS A 320 -4.41 -23.05 6.06
N ASN A 321 -3.74 -24.19 5.91
CA ASN A 321 -3.35 -24.72 4.60
C ASN A 321 -4.56 -25.40 3.94
N LYS A 322 -4.87 -25.02 2.70
CA LYS A 322 -5.99 -25.58 1.91
C LYS A 322 -5.59 -26.84 1.16
N ARG A 323 -4.28 -27.03 0.87
CA ARG A 323 -3.73 -28.10 0.01
C ARG A 323 -2.88 -29.06 0.82
N ILE A 324 -3.50 -29.76 1.77
CA ILE A 324 -2.76 -30.64 2.68
C ILE A 324 -2.37 -31.92 1.94
N GLN A 325 -1.07 -32.20 1.88
CA GLN A 325 -0.57 -33.46 1.35
C GLN A 325 -0.55 -34.50 2.47
N THR A 326 -1.69 -35.13 2.73
CA THR A 326 -1.79 -36.25 3.70
C THR A 326 -1.46 -37.62 3.12
N GLU A 327 -1.24 -37.74 1.82
CA GLU A 327 -1.05 -39.03 1.14
C GLU A 327 0.21 -39.81 1.58
N TYR A 328 1.12 -39.20 2.34
CA TYR A 328 2.29 -39.90 2.90
C TYR A 328 2.10 -40.47 4.31
N ILE A 329 0.94 -40.28 4.96
CA ILE A 329 0.68 -40.80 6.31
C ILE A 329 0.10 -42.23 6.27
N ASP A 330 -0.71 -42.56 5.25
CA ASP A 330 -1.39 -43.86 5.14
C ASP A 330 -0.47 -45.05 4.79
N LEU A 331 0.79 -44.80 4.42
CA LEU A 331 1.76 -45.87 4.14
C LEU A 331 2.55 -46.30 5.37
N THR A 332 2.78 -45.41 6.34
CA THR A 332 3.55 -45.73 7.55
C THR A 332 2.71 -46.34 8.68
N ASP A 333 1.39 -46.10 8.68
CA ASP A 333 0.48 -46.70 9.67
C ASP A 333 -0.04 -48.09 9.26
N LYS A 334 0.25 -48.55 8.03
CA LYS A 334 0.00 -49.94 7.59
C LYS A 334 1.22 -50.86 7.79
N GLU A 335 2.36 -50.31 8.19
CA GLU A 335 3.62 -51.05 8.43
C GLU A 335 4.03 -51.06 9.92
N ARG A 336 3.14 -50.64 10.82
CA ARG A 336 3.23 -50.83 12.27
C ARG A 336 2.09 -51.70 12.75
#